data_AF-A0A6P6BV60-F1
#
_entry.id   AF-A0A6P6BV60-F1
#
_cell.length_a   1.000
_cell.length_b   1.000
_cell.length_c   1.000
_cell.angle_alpha   90.00
_cell.angle_beta   90.00
_cell.angle_gamma   90.00
#
_symmetry.space_group_name_H-M   'P 1'
#
loop_
_entity.id
_entity.type
_entity.pdbx_description
1 polymer ?
#
loop_
_entity_poly.entity_id
_entity_poly.type
_entity_poly.pdbx_seq_one_letter_code
_entity_poly.pdbx_strand_id
1 'polypeptide(L)'
;MVRPGWGLPSQWGPPCFLGGPSPRSRGDHCPDPSRLQMLCGCRLAVCLMPDPASPCASCFGCHVTRGHSEWLAWVDTGGYPHWKGQVLSSNELHTLYEGLQLNSVNQYDYVLTGYTRDKSFLAMVVDIVKELKQQNSRLVYVCDPVMGDKRNGEGSMYVPEDLLPVYKDKVVPVADIITPNQFEAELLSGRKIRTQEEALAVMDMLHAMGPDTVVITSSDLPSPRGGDYLIALGSQRTRHPDGSVVTERIRMEMLKVDADFVGTGDLFAAMLLAWTHKHPNNLKVACEKTVSAMHHVLQRTIKCAKAQAGEGQRPSPAQLELRMVQSKADIENPEIVVQATVL
;
A
#
# COMPACT_ATOMS: atom_id res chain seq x y z
N MET A 1 31.59 42.49 28.77
CA MET A 1 30.43 42.37 27.85
C MET A 1 30.92 42.67 26.45
N VAL A 2 31.03 41.65 25.62
CA VAL A 2 31.57 41.71 24.25
C VAL A 2 30.39 41.63 23.29
N ARG A 3 30.25 42.62 22.39
CA ARG A 3 29.85 42.43 20.98
C ARG A 3 30.27 43.65 20.15
N PRO A 4 31.12 43.44 19.13
CA PRO A 4 30.95 44.05 17.82
C PRO A 4 30.70 42.97 16.76
N GLY A 5 29.89 43.28 15.74
CA GLY A 5 29.45 42.35 14.69
C GLY A 5 30.49 42.10 13.59
N TRP A 6 30.17 41.25 12.60
CA TRP A 6 30.60 41.30 11.18
C TRP A 6 29.83 40.22 10.37
N GLY A 7 29.22 40.65 9.26
CA GLY A 7 29.07 39.99 7.94
C GLY A 7 28.54 38.55 7.76
N LEU A 8 27.48 38.40 6.95
CA LEU A 8 27.22 37.20 6.13
C LEU A 8 26.98 37.62 4.66
N PRO A 9 27.51 36.90 3.65
CA PRO A 9 27.36 37.27 2.24
C PRO A 9 26.01 36.81 1.66
N SER A 10 25.47 37.69 0.82
CA SER A 10 24.43 37.46 -0.17
C SER A 10 24.90 36.50 -1.28
N GLN A 11 24.11 35.48 -1.58
CA GLN A 11 23.94 34.90 -2.92
C GLN A 11 22.87 33.81 -2.81
N TRP A 12 21.72 34.01 -3.45
CA TRP A 12 20.82 33.04 -4.11
C TRP A 12 19.57 33.85 -4.50
N GLY A 13 19.45 34.13 -5.80
CA GLY A 13 18.36 34.93 -6.36
C GLY A 13 17.00 34.22 -6.31
N PRO A 14 15.89 34.95 -6.56
CA PRO A 14 14.55 34.41 -6.41
C PRO A 14 14.22 33.40 -7.53
N PRO A 15 13.50 32.29 -7.23
CA PRO A 15 12.95 31.45 -8.28
C PRO A 15 11.81 32.18 -9.00
N CYS A 16 12.00 32.38 -10.30
CA CYS A 16 11.04 33.01 -11.21
C CYS A 16 9.77 32.15 -11.33
N PHE A 17 8.62 32.76 -11.06
CA PHE A 17 7.30 32.25 -11.41
C PHE A 17 6.79 32.94 -12.68
N LEU A 18 6.05 32.17 -13.50
CA LEU A 18 5.14 32.54 -14.59
C LEU A 18 5.73 32.86 -15.97
N GLY A 19 5.43 31.98 -16.91
CA GLY A 19 5.44 32.23 -18.35
C GLY A 19 4.58 31.18 -19.08
N GLY A 20 3.31 31.49 -19.31
CA GLY A 20 2.42 30.67 -20.13
C GLY A 20 2.80 30.74 -21.63
N PRO A 21 2.46 29.72 -22.45
CA PRO A 21 2.86 29.71 -23.85
C PRO A 21 1.82 30.42 -24.74
N SER A 22 2.31 31.21 -25.70
CA SER A 22 1.58 31.60 -26.91
C SER A 22 2.28 31.02 -28.15
N PRO A 23 1.58 30.87 -29.30
CA PRO A 23 1.74 29.72 -30.18
C PRO A 23 2.68 30.00 -31.37
N ARG A 24 3.48 28.98 -31.75
CA ARG A 24 3.83 28.54 -33.12
C ARG A 24 5.20 27.85 -33.16
N SER A 25 5.19 26.53 -33.30
CA SER A 25 5.83 25.82 -34.44
C SER A 25 5.55 24.33 -34.26
N ARG A 26 4.89 23.74 -35.27
CA ARG A 26 4.61 22.31 -35.34
C ARG A 26 5.93 21.57 -35.54
N GLY A 27 6.31 20.78 -34.55
CA GLY A 27 7.15 19.61 -34.71
C GLY A 27 6.33 18.43 -34.20
N ASP A 28 5.87 17.57 -35.10
CA ASP A 28 5.16 16.33 -34.77
C ASP A 28 6.11 15.41 -34.00
N HIS A 29 6.06 15.50 -32.67
CA HIS A 29 6.45 14.41 -31.79
C HIS A 29 5.18 13.82 -31.22
N CYS A 30 4.69 12.81 -31.94
CA CYS A 30 3.74 11.84 -31.43
C CYS A 30 4.31 11.31 -30.09
N PRO A 31 3.60 11.46 -28.96
CA PRO A 31 4.05 10.85 -27.72
C PRO A 31 4.07 9.34 -27.93
N ASP A 32 5.22 8.75 -27.63
CA ASP A 32 5.45 7.31 -27.67
C ASP A 32 4.39 6.59 -26.79
N PRO A 33 3.50 5.77 -27.38
CA PRO A 33 2.43 5.09 -26.66
C PRO A 33 2.96 4.02 -25.67
N SER A 34 4.27 3.80 -25.59
CA SER A 34 4.89 2.84 -24.67
C SER A 34 5.13 3.36 -23.24
N ARG A 35 4.93 4.66 -22.96
CA ARG A 35 5.02 5.20 -21.59
C ARG A 35 3.69 5.09 -20.85
N LEU A 36 3.47 3.94 -20.21
CA LEU A 36 2.29 3.63 -19.42
C LEU A 36 2.21 4.51 -18.14
N GLN A 37 1.65 5.72 -18.22
CA GLN A 37 1.30 6.49 -17.02
C GLN A 37 -0.02 5.94 -16.45
N MET A 38 0.02 5.33 -15.26
CA MET A 38 -1.09 4.48 -14.80
C MET A 38 -2.21 5.17 -14.01
N LEU A 39 -1.91 6.34 -13.43
CA LEU A 39 -2.75 7.15 -12.55
C LEU A 39 -2.60 8.66 -12.88
N CYS A 40 -2.25 9.00 -14.13
CA CYS A 40 -2.01 10.38 -14.55
C CYS A 40 -3.22 11.27 -14.18
N GLY A 41 -3.00 12.26 -13.32
CA GLY A 41 -4.03 13.22 -12.88
C GLY A 41 -4.77 12.87 -11.58
N CYS A 42 -4.52 11.71 -10.97
CA CYS A 42 -5.07 11.38 -9.65
C CYS A 42 -4.24 11.96 -8.51
N ARG A 43 -4.92 12.49 -7.48
CA ARG A 43 -4.33 12.97 -6.23
C ARG A 43 -4.43 11.87 -5.18
N LEU A 44 -3.28 11.34 -4.77
CA LEU A 44 -3.17 10.29 -3.76
C LEU A 44 -2.63 10.91 -2.46
N ALA A 45 -3.40 10.79 -1.38
CA ALA A 45 -2.87 10.94 -0.04
C ALA A 45 -2.29 9.60 0.39
N VAL A 46 -0.95 9.47 0.36
CA VAL A 46 -0.29 8.36 1.06
C VAL A 46 -0.09 8.83 2.49
N CYS A 47 -0.84 8.23 3.38
CA CYS A 47 -0.61 8.32 4.81
C CYS A 47 0.01 6.97 5.19
N LEU A 48 1.15 6.91 5.87
CA LEU A 48 1.51 5.72 6.68
C LEU A 48 2.02 4.46 5.95
N MET A 49 2.72 4.55 4.82
CA MET A 49 3.47 3.38 4.30
C MET A 49 4.96 3.68 4.19
N PRO A 50 5.86 2.77 4.63
CA PRO A 50 7.30 2.92 4.48
C PRO A 50 7.71 2.99 2.99
N ASP A 51 8.99 3.30 2.77
CA ASP A 51 9.59 3.69 1.49
C ASP A 51 9.15 2.89 0.22
N PRO A 52 8.88 1.57 0.20
CA PRO A 52 8.53 0.87 -1.05
C PRO A 52 7.23 1.33 -1.73
N ALA A 53 6.27 1.90 -1.00
CA ALA A 53 5.00 2.37 -1.56
C ALA A 53 5.16 3.60 -2.47
N SER A 54 6.11 4.47 -2.12
CA SER A 54 6.26 5.81 -2.70
C SER A 54 6.81 5.82 -4.13
N PRO A 55 7.90 5.07 -4.46
CA PRO A 55 8.37 4.91 -5.83
C PRO A 55 7.30 4.30 -6.73
N CYS A 56 6.50 3.37 -6.24
CA CYS A 56 5.46 2.70 -7.03
C CYS A 56 4.36 3.66 -7.46
N ALA A 57 3.74 4.37 -6.51
CA ALA A 57 2.72 5.38 -6.81
C ALA A 57 3.25 6.49 -7.75
N SER A 58 4.54 6.84 -7.61
CA SER A 58 5.20 7.83 -8.46
C SER A 58 5.49 7.31 -9.87
N CYS A 59 5.88 6.04 -10.03
CA CYS A 59 6.03 5.38 -11.34
C CYS A 59 4.68 5.33 -12.09
N PHE A 60 3.58 5.31 -11.34
CA PHE A 60 2.23 5.36 -11.89
C PHE A 60 1.74 6.77 -12.24
N GLY A 61 2.49 7.84 -11.98
CA GLY A 61 2.12 9.20 -12.38
C GLY A 61 1.07 9.89 -11.49
N CYS A 62 0.89 9.42 -10.24
CA CYS A 62 0.11 10.15 -9.23
C CYS A 62 0.83 11.42 -8.75
N HIS A 63 0.06 12.46 -8.47
CA HIS A 63 0.50 13.49 -7.53
C HIS A 63 0.32 12.95 -6.11
N VAL A 64 1.42 12.50 -5.53
CA VAL A 64 1.45 11.95 -4.17
C VAL A 64 1.69 13.08 -3.17
N THR A 65 0.66 13.45 -2.40
CA THR A 65 0.89 14.23 -1.19
C THR A 65 1.19 13.26 -0.06
N ARG A 66 2.34 13.45 0.58
CA ARG A 66 2.79 12.57 1.65
C ARG A 66 2.37 13.12 3.00
N GLY A 67 1.46 12.42 3.66
CA GLY A 67 1.23 12.54 5.10
C GLY A 67 2.24 11.64 5.82
N HIS A 68 3.41 12.16 6.11
CA HIS A 68 4.44 11.41 6.84
C HIS A 68 4.04 11.30 8.31
N SER A 69 3.43 10.20 8.74
CA SER A 69 3.24 9.86 10.18
C SER A 69 4.50 9.56 10.95
N GLU A 70 5.62 9.64 10.23
CA GLU A 70 6.93 9.43 10.76
C GLU A 70 7.78 10.40 9.94
N TRP A 71 8.03 11.59 10.47
CA TRP A 71 9.29 12.25 10.12
C TRP A 71 10.37 11.36 10.71
N LEU A 72 10.77 10.38 9.91
CA LEU A 72 11.85 9.49 10.22
C LEU A 72 12.41 8.92 8.94
N ALA A 73 13.64 9.35 8.66
CA ALA A 73 14.66 8.33 8.52
C ALA A 73 14.64 7.45 9.77
N TRP A 74 13.75 6.46 9.84
CA TRP A 74 14.20 5.21 10.41
C TRP A 74 15.39 4.87 9.52
N VAL A 75 16.56 4.68 10.12
CA VAL A 75 17.67 4.14 9.33
C VAL A 75 17.25 2.77 8.75
N ASP A 76 16.22 2.12 9.32
CA ASP A 76 15.69 0.88 8.78
C ASP A 76 14.31 0.41 9.24
N THR A 77 13.73 -0.52 8.48
CA THR A 77 12.53 -1.27 8.85
C THR A 77 12.78 -2.13 10.11
N GLY A 78 11.74 -2.46 10.90
CA GLY A 78 11.87 -3.21 12.16
C GLY A 78 12.47 -4.63 12.09
N GLY A 79 12.92 -5.06 10.91
CA GLY A 79 13.63 -6.33 10.69
C GLY A 79 15.11 -6.32 11.12
N TYR A 80 15.66 -5.18 11.52
CA TYR A 80 17.07 -5.05 11.90
C TYR A 80 17.28 -5.17 13.42
N PRO A 81 18.46 -5.63 13.87
CA PRO A 81 18.74 -5.79 15.31
C PRO A 81 18.63 -4.49 16.11
N HIS A 82 18.88 -3.36 15.47
CA HIS A 82 18.86 -2.04 16.09
C HIS A 82 18.21 -1.03 15.17
N TRP A 83 17.32 -0.21 15.72
CA TRP A 83 16.69 0.91 15.03
C TRP A 83 16.44 2.06 16.01
N LYS A 84 16.37 3.30 15.51
CA LYS A 84 16.09 4.50 16.30
C LYS A 84 15.28 5.50 15.48
N GLY A 85 14.44 6.28 16.17
CA GLY A 85 13.67 7.33 15.52
C GLY A 85 12.61 8.06 16.35
N GLN A 86 11.89 8.99 15.70
CA GLN A 86 10.75 9.77 16.19
C GLN A 86 9.41 9.30 15.58
N VAL A 87 8.31 9.45 16.30
CA VAL A 87 6.99 9.06 15.76
C VAL A 87 6.04 10.23 15.80
N LEU A 88 5.29 10.44 14.72
CA LEU A 88 4.31 11.50 14.65
C LEU A 88 3.12 11.16 15.55
N SER A 89 2.79 12.09 16.42
CA SER A 89 1.57 12.05 17.23
C SER A 89 0.34 12.43 16.40
N SER A 90 -0.84 12.11 16.95
CA SER A 90 -2.13 12.55 16.37
C SER A 90 -2.25 14.07 16.25
N ASN A 91 -1.71 14.83 17.20
CA ASN A 91 -1.71 16.30 17.15
C ASN A 91 -0.84 16.84 16.01
N GLU A 92 0.32 16.24 15.77
CA GLU A 92 1.19 16.62 14.67
C GLU A 92 0.58 16.23 13.32
N LEU A 93 -0.10 15.06 13.21
CA LEU A 93 -0.89 14.71 12.04
C LEU A 93 -1.99 15.74 11.76
N HIS A 94 -2.75 16.12 12.80
CA HIS A 94 -3.77 17.15 12.69
C HIS A 94 -3.17 18.47 12.20
N THR A 95 -2.03 18.89 12.76
CA THR A 95 -1.34 20.12 12.35
C THR A 95 -0.95 20.08 10.86
N LEU A 96 -0.46 18.94 10.36
CA LEU A 96 -0.15 18.77 8.94
C LEU A 96 -1.40 18.84 8.07
N TYR A 97 -2.48 18.16 8.48
CA TYR A 97 -3.74 18.16 7.75
C TYR A 97 -4.40 19.54 7.72
N GLU A 98 -4.40 20.25 8.84
CA GLU A 98 -4.86 21.65 8.95
C GLU A 98 -4.07 22.55 8.01
N GLY A 99 -2.75 22.38 7.90
CA GLY A 99 -1.93 23.07 6.92
C GLY A 99 -2.40 22.87 5.47
N LEU A 100 -2.83 21.65 5.11
CA LEU A 100 -3.39 21.36 3.78
C LEU A 100 -4.77 22.01 3.59
N GLN A 101 -5.62 21.99 4.63
CA GLN A 101 -6.94 22.63 4.63
C GLN A 101 -6.82 24.14 4.44
N LEU A 102 -5.94 24.80 5.20
CA LEU A 102 -5.71 26.25 5.12
C LEU A 102 -5.25 26.69 3.73
N ASN A 103 -4.54 25.82 3.01
CA ASN A 103 -4.10 26.09 1.65
C ASN A 103 -5.08 25.56 0.57
N SER A 104 -6.22 24.99 0.97
CA SER A 104 -7.22 24.41 0.05
C SER A 104 -6.65 23.34 -0.90
N VAL A 105 -5.63 22.58 -0.43
CA VAL A 105 -4.95 21.52 -1.19
C VAL A 105 -5.24 20.12 -0.63
N ASN A 106 -6.26 19.97 0.23
CA ASN A 106 -6.69 18.71 0.81
C ASN A 106 -7.69 17.92 -0.07
N GLN A 107 -7.59 18.02 -1.40
CA GLN A 107 -8.49 17.32 -2.33
C GLN A 107 -7.82 16.05 -2.86
N TYR A 108 -8.39 14.88 -2.56
CA TYR A 108 -7.83 13.59 -2.93
C TYR A 108 -8.84 12.68 -3.63
N ASP A 109 -8.33 11.81 -4.49
CA ASP A 109 -9.07 10.73 -5.13
C ASP A 109 -8.88 9.40 -4.39
N TYR A 110 -7.73 9.26 -3.73
CA TYR A 110 -7.37 8.06 -2.98
C TYR A 110 -6.74 8.42 -1.63
N VAL A 111 -7.04 7.61 -0.62
CA VAL A 111 -6.27 7.53 0.62
C VAL A 111 -5.73 6.11 0.73
N LEU A 112 -4.45 5.99 1.08
CA LEU A 112 -3.80 4.72 1.35
C LEU A 112 -3.20 4.77 2.74
N THR A 113 -3.49 3.77 3.58
CA THR A 113 -2.93 3.59 4.92
C THR A 113 -2.38 2.19 5.12
N GLY A 114 -1.37 2.08 6.00
CA GLY A 114 -0.78 0.81 6.43
C GLY A 114 -0.40 0.87 7.90
N TYR A 115 0.82 0.44 8.21
CA TYR A 115 1.31 0.29 9.59
C TYR A 115 1.05 1.52 10.47
N THR A 116 0.35 1.30 11.58
CA THR A 116 0.08 2.29 12.62
C THR A 116 0.20 1.63 13.99
N ARG A 117 0.88 2.30 14.92
CA ARG A 117 1.12 1.78 16.28
C ARG A 117 0.42 2.57 17.40
N ASP A 118 -0.26 3.66 17.06
CA ASP A 118 -0.91 4.54 18.03
C ASP A 118 -2.42 4.65 17.75
N LYS A 119 -3.20 4.42 18.79
CA LYS A 119 -4.66 4.41 18.73
C LYS A 119 -5.24 5.78 18.40
N SER A 120 -4.70 6.85 19.00
CA SER A 120 -5.18 8.22 18.78
C SER A 120 -4.88 8.67 17.35
N PHE A 121 -3.74 8.23 16.81
CA PHE A 121 -3.32 8.45 15.45
C PHE A 121 -4.29 7.78 14.47
N LEU A 122 -4.59 6.49 14.66
CA LEU A 122 -5.53 5.77 13.81
C LEU A 122 -6.94 6.37 13.85
N ALA A 123 -7.37 6.88 15.01
CA ALA A 123 -8.65 7.59 15.13
C ALA A 123 -8.65 8.91 14.31
N MET A 124 -7.57 9.70 14.37
CA MET A 124 -7.43 10.92 13.58
C MET A 124 -7.46 10.64 12.07
N VAL A 125 -6.82 9.54 11.63
CA VAL A 125 -6.87 9.10 10.22
C VAL A 125 -8.30 8.83 9.77
N VAL A 126 -9.12 8.19 10.61
CA VAL A 126 -10.55 7.95 10.30
C VAL A 126 -11.31 9.28 10.16
N ASP A 127 -11.05 10.24 11.03
CA ASP A 127 -11.71 11.55 10.98
C ASP A 127 -11.34 12.30 9.68
N ILE A 128 -10.06 12.27 9.29
CA ILE A 128 -9.58 12.82 8.01
C ILE A 128 -10.26 12.12 6.83
N VAL A 129 -10.29 10.78 6.79
CA VAL A 129 -10.92 10.02 5.69
C VAL A 129 -12.40 10.38 5.55
N LYS A 130 -13.13 10.50 6.67
CA LYS A 130 -14.54 10.89 6.65
C LYS A 130 -14.75 12.28 6.08
N GLU A 131 -13.93 13.25 6.48
CA GLU A 131 -13.99 14.61 5.94
C GLU A 131 -13.68 14.63 4.44
N LEU A 132 -12.63 13.91 4.00
CA LEU A 132 -12.27 13.81 2.59
C LEU A 132 -13.38 13.13 1.76
N LYS A 133 -14.06 12.10 2.29
CA LYS A 133 -15.22 11.47 1.65
C LYS A 133 -16.45 12.39 1.58
N GLN A 134 -16.62 13.31 2.53
CA GLN A 134 -17.67 14.34 2.44
C GLN A 134 -17.38 15.34 1.31
N GLN A 135 -16.10 15.67 1.07
CA GLN A 135 -15.68 16.55 -0.02
C GLN A 135 -15.71 15.85 -1.39
N ASN A 136 -15.35 14.56 -1.43
CA ASN A 136 -15.35 13.73 -2.62
C ASN A 136 -15.97 12.36 -2.32
N SER A 137 -17.25 12.18 -2.65
CA SER A 137 -17.97 10.91 -2.45
C SER A 137 -17.45 9.75 -3.31
N ARG A 138 -16.57 10.02 -4.28
CA ARG A 138 -15.90 9.01 -5.12
C ARG A 138 -14.50 8.65 -4.61
N LEU A 139 -14.05 9.24 -3.50
CA LEU A 139 -12.76 8.91 -2.90
C LEU A 139 -12.72 7.44 -2.50
N VAL A 140 -11.64 6.76 -2.86
CA VAL A 140 -11.39 5.37 -2.48
C VAL A 140 -10.34 5.31 -1.38
N TYR A 141 -10.70 4.72 -0.25
CA TYR A 141 -9.82 4.45 0.87
C TYR A 141 -9.35 2.99 0.83
N VAL A 142 -8.06 2.81 0.58
CA VAL A 142 -7.35 1.52 0.66
C VAL A 142 -6.66 1.44 2.01
N CYS A 143 -6.97 0.41 2.79
CA CYS A 143 -6.40 0.19 4.11
C CYS A 143 -5.73 -1.17 4.19
N ASP A 144 -4.44 -1.19 4.48
CA ASP A 144 -3.74 -2.38 4.94
C ASP A 144 -3.83 -2.45 6.47
N PRO A 145 -4.66 -3.35 7.06
CA PRO A 145 -4.94 -3.34 8.50
C PRO A 145 -3.83 -4.03 9.30
N VAL A 146 -2.61 -3.51 9.18
CA VAL A 146 -1.40 -4.13 9.73
C VAL A 146 -1.51 -4.25 11.25
N MET A 147 -1.58 -5.49 11.72
CA MET A 147 -1.65 -5.80 13.14
C MET A 147 -0.67 -6.89 13.57
N GLY A 148 -0.36 -7.84 12.69
CA GLY A 148 0.44 -8.99 13.05
C GLY A 148 0.48 -10.05 11.96
N ASP A 149 1.19 -11.13 12.22
CA ASP A 149 1.29 -12.25 11.30
C ASP A 149 1.37 -13.59 12.06
N LYS A 150 1.19 -14.69 11.34
CA LYS A 150 1.52 -16.04 11.81
C LYS A 150 2.96 -16.37 11.43
N ARG A 151 3.83 -16.53 12.42
CA ARG A 151 5.18 -17.06 12.20
C ARG A 151 5.32 -18.39 12.94
N ASN A 152 5.83 -19.41 12.25
CA ASN A 152 6.00 -20.76 12.80
C ASN A 152 4.72 -21.40 13.36
N GLY A 153 3.55 -21.05 12.81
CA GLY A 153 2.25 -21.58 13.24
C GLY A 153 1.60 -20.83 14.42
N GLU A 154 2.31 -19.87 15.04
CA GLU A 154 1.77 -19.02 16.10
C GLU A 154 1.55 -17.60 15.60
N GLY A 155 0.38 -17.03 15.91
CA GLY A 155 0.03 -15.66 15.54
C GLY A 155 0.41 -14.68 16.63
N SER A 156 1.12 -13.60 16.28
CA SER A 156 1.49 -12.54 17.22
C SER A 156 1.16 -11.17 16.65
N MET A 157 0.59 -10.29 17.47
CA MET A 157 0.43 -8.88 17.11
C MET A 157 1.78 -8.16 17.22
N TYR A 158 2.10 -7.36 16.20
CA TYR A 158 3.25 -6.45 16.18
C TYR A 158 2.90 -5.07 16.76
N VAL A 159 1.60 -4.80 16.90
CA VAL A 159 1.05 -3.53 17.37
C VAL A 159 0.27 -3.73 18.67
N PRO A 160 0.03 -2.67 19.46
CA PRO A 160 -0.82 -2.74 20.64
C PRO A 160 -2.21 -3.35 20.37
N GLU A 161 -2.68 -4.22 21.26
CA GLU A 161 -3.98 -4.92 21.11
C GLU A 161 -5.18 -3.96 21.05
N ASP A 162 -5.04 -2.76 21.62
CA ASP A 162 -6.09 -1.74 21.67
C ASP A 162 -6.37 -1.05 20.32
N LEU A 163 -5.58 -1.36 19.29
CA LEU A 163 -5.83 -0.98 17.89
C LEU A 163 -6.91 -1.84 17.23
N LEU A 164 -7.05 -3.11 17.61
CA LEU A 164 -8.01 -4.02 16.97
C LEU A 164 -9.46 -3.50 17.03
N PRO A 165 -9.97 -3.01 18.19
CA PRO A 165 -11.29 -2.38 18.23
C PRO A 165 -11.40 -1.15 17.33
N VAL A 166 -10.34 -0.35 17.18
CA VAL A 166 -10.36 0.82 16.30
C VAL A 166 -10.41 0.42 14.84
N TYR A 167 -9.63 -0.58 14.42
CA TYR A 167 -9.72 -1.12 13.08
C TYR A 167 -11.13 -1.63 12.79
N LYS A 168 -11.66 -2.47 13.69
CA LYS A 168 -12.97 -3.12 13.52
C LYS A 168 -14.13 -2.14 13.48
N ASP A 169 -14.16 -1.18 14.42
CA ASP A 169 -15.35 -0.35 14.66
C ASP A 169 -15.27 1.01 13.94
N LYS A 170 -14.08 1.45 13.51
CA LYS A 170 -13.89 2.78 12.93
C LYS A 170 -13.21 2.79 11.57
N VAL A 171 -12.19 1.96 11.33
CA VAL A 171 -11.41 1.99 10.09
C VAL A 171 -12.06 1.16 8.98
N VAL A 172 -12.30 -0.13 9.22
CA VAL A 172 -12.91 -1.03 8.23
C VAL A 172 -14.27 -0.50 7.75
N PRO A 173 -15.14 0.08 8.59
CA PRO A 173 -16.41 0.62 8.13
C PRO A 173 -16.33 1.80 7.14
N VAL A 174 -15.18 2.46 7.03
CA VAL A 174 -14.99 3.56 6.08
C VAL A 174 -14.03 3.20 4.94
N ALA A 175 -13.40 2.03 4.98
CA ALA A 175 -12.51 1.53 3.93
C ALA A 175 -13.33 0.97 2.75
N ASP A 176 -12.81 1.16 1.54
CA ASP A 176 -13.41 0.61 0.31
C ASP A 176 -12.66 -0.65 -0.15
N ILE A 177 -11.35 -0.69 0.12
CA ILE A 177 -10.47 -1.84 -0.15
C ILE A 177 -9.67 -2.16 1.11
N ILE A 178 -9.65 -3.44 1.50
CA ILE A 178 -8.75 -3.91 2.57
C ILE A 178 -7.85 -5.07 2.11
N THR A 179 -6.62 -5.11 2.62
CA THR A 179 -5.60 -6.12 2.26
C THR A 179 -5.07 -6.95 3.43
N PRO A 180 -5.93 -7.48 4.32
CA PRO A 180 -5.44 -8.24 5.47
C PRO A 180 -4.68 -9.50 5.04
N ASN A 181 -3.70 -9.94 5.83
CA ASN A 181 -3.28 -11.35 5.79
C ASN A 181 -4.30 -12.26 6.50
N GLN A 182 -4.11 -13.59 6.48
CA GLN A 182 -5.04 -14.51 7.16
C GLN A 182 -5.20 -14.18 8.65
N PHE A 183 -4.11 -13.90 9.38
CA PHE A 183 -4.17 -13.62 10.80
C PHE A 183 -5.03 -12.38 11.10
N GLU A 184 -4.84 -11.32 10.34
CA GLU A 184 -5.60 -10.07 10.47
C GLU A 184 -7.07 -10.25 10.09
N ALA A 185 -7.37 -11.01 9.03
CA ALA A 185 -8.72 -11.37 8.65
C ALA A 185 -9.43 -12.18 9.77
N GLU A 186 -8.71 -13.09 10.42
CA GLU A 186 -9.22 -13.83 11.58
C GLU A 186 -9.49 -12.92 12.78
N LEU A 187 -8.62 -11.94 13.05
CA LEU A 187 -8.80 -10.96 14.13
C LEU A 187 -10.01 -10.06 13.90
N LEU A 188 -10.11 -9.48 12.70
CA LEU A 188 -11.20 -8.56 12.34
C LEU A 188 -12.57 -9.25 12.38
N SER A 189 -12.65 -10.46 11.81
CA SER A 189 -13.88 -11.24 11.76
C SER A 189 -14.20 -11.97 13.07
N GLY A 190 -13.21 -12.21 13.93
CA GLY A 190 -13.33 -13.06 15.11
C GLY A 190 -13.52 -14.55 14.78
N ARG A 191 -13.23 -14.99 13.55
CA ARG A 191 -13.37 -16.37 13.09
C ARG A 191 -12.05 -16.93 12.60
N LYS A 192 -11.77 -18.20 12.92
CA LYS A 192 -10.60 -18.91 12.39
C LYS A 192 -10.85 -19.39 10.95
N ILE A 193 -9.78 -19.39 10.17
CA ILE A 193 -9.77 -19.86 8.78
C ILE A 193 -8.91 -21.12 8.70
N ARG A 194 -9.53 -22.23 8.32
CA ARG A 194 -8.87 -23.53 8.09
C ARG A 194 -9.16 -24.09 6.70
N THR A 195 -10.22 -23.63 6.06
CA THR A 195 -10.58 -24.04 4.69
C THR A 195 -10.83 -22.82 3.79
N GLN A 196 -10.87 -23.05 2.48
CA GLN A 196 -11.19 -22.01 1.50
C GLN A 196 -12.60 -21.46 1.73
N GLU A 197 -13.56 -22.31 2.03
CA GLU A 197 -14.96 -21.94 2.28
C GLU A 197 -15.08 -21.05 3.53
N GLU A 198 -14.32 -21.35 4.58
CA GLU A 198 -14.24 -20.49 5.77
C GLU A 198 -13.63 -19.13 5.44
N ALA A 199 -12.59 -19.09 4.59
CA ALA A 199 -12.01 -17.83 4.13
C ALA A 199 -13.00 -16.99 3.31
N LEU A 200 -13.76 -17.61 2.41
CA LEU A 200 -14.82 -16.94 1.64
C LEU A 200 -15.89 -16.37 2.58
N ALA A 201 -16.31 -17.14 3.60
CA ALA A 201 -17.27 -16.68 4.60
C ALA A 201 -16.73 -15.52 5.45
N VAL A 202 -15.42 -15.52 5.77
CA VAL A 202 -14.78 -14.38 6.44
C VAL A 202 -14.76 -13.15 5.53
N MET A 203 -14.44 -13.29 4.24
CA MET A 203 -14.53 -12.17 3.30
C MET A 203 -15.95 -11.59 3.21
N ASP A 204 -16.99 -12.45 3.27
CA ASP A 204 -18.38 -11.98 3.33
C ASP A 204 -18.71 -11.17 4.59
N MET A 205 -18.14 -11.57 5.74
CA MET A 205 -18.27 -10.80 6.98
C MET A 205 -17.53 -9.46 6.89
N LEU A 206 -16.33 -9.46 6.30
CA LEU A 206 -15.56 -8.23 6.09
C LEU A 206 -16.29 -7.28 5.15
N HIS A 207 -16.89 -7.78 4.06
CA HIS A 207 -17.74 -6.96 3.20
C HIS A 207 -18.93 -6.36 3.96
N ALA A 208 -19.55 -7.13 4.86
CA ALA A 208 -20.66 -6.63 5.68
C ALA A 208 -20.22 -5.55 6.67
N MET A 209 -18.93 -5.44 6.98
CA MET A 209 -18.38 -4.38 7.82
C MET A 209 -18.20 -3.06 7.07
N GLY A 210 -18.03 -3.07 5.74
CA GLY A 210 -17.77 -1.85 4.97
C GLY A 210 -17.22 -2.07 3.55
N PRO A 211 -16.02 -2.66 3.39
CA PRO A 211 -15.29 -2.65 2.12
C PRO A 211 -15.96 -3.47 1.02
N ASP A 212 -16.03 -2.89 -0.18
CA ASP A 212 -16.51 -3.59 -1.37
C ASP A 212 -15.45 -4.52 -1.97
N THR A 213 -14.16 -4.30 -1.69
CA THR A 213 -13.07 -5.18 -2.12
C THR A 213 -12.26 -5.68 -0.92
N VAL A 214 -12.11 -7.00 -0.81
CA VAL A 214 -11.32 -7.65 0.24
C VAL A 214 -10.32 -8.59 -0.43
N VAL A 215 -9.04 -8.46 -0.08
CA VAL A 215 -7.99 -9.37 -0.54
C VAL A 215 -7.25 -9.93 0.66
N ILE A 216 -7.43 -11.22 0.92
CA ILE A 216 -6.58 -11.96 1.87
C ILE A 216 -5.25 -12.23 1.16
N THR A 217 -4.22 -11.46 1.54
CA THR A 217 -2.95 -11.37 0.81
C THR A 217 -2.10 -12.63 0.90
N SER A 218 -2.20 -13.35 2.02
CA SER A 218 -1.55 -14.64 2.23
C SER A 218 -2.31 -15.49 3.25
N SER A 219 -2.23 -16.81 3.10
CA SER A 219 -2.83 -17.77 4.02
C SER A 219 -2.06 -19.10 4.02
N ASP A 220 -2.21 -19.83 5.13
CA ASP A 220 -1.67 -21.18 5.33
C ASP A 220 -2.60 -22.27 4.77
N LEU A 221 -3.56 -21.88 3.93
CA LEU A 221 -4.46 -22.83 3.28
C LEU A 221 -3.67 -23.76 2.35
N PRO A 222 -4.03 -25.06 2.27
CA PRO A 222 -3.32 -26.00 1.43
C PRO A 222 -3.48 -25.65 -0.05
N SER A 223 -2.35 -25.65 -0.76
CA SER A 223 -2.29 -25.52 -2.22
C SER A 223 -2.27 -26.90 -2.88
N PRO A 224 -3.10 -27.14 -3.92
CA PRO A 224 -3.00 -28.32 -4.80
C PRO A 224 -1.64 -28.45 -5.49
N ARG A 225 -0.88 -27.36 -5.63
CA ARG A 225 0.45 -27.33 -6.24
C ARG A 225 1.58 -27.70 -5.28
N GLY A 226 1.30 -27.86 -3.99
CA GLY A 226 2.24 -28.32 -2.96
C GLY A 226 2.46 -27.31 -1.84
N GLY A 227 3.17 -27.73 -0.79
CA GLY A 227 3.40 -26.93 0.43
C GLY A 227 4.25 -25.67 0.24
N ASP A 228 4.93 -25.56 -0.91
CA ASP A 228 5.75 -24.41 -1.27
C ASP A 228 4.96 -23.24 -1.86
N TYR A 229 3.62 -23.34 -1.93
CA TYR A 229 2.76 -22.27 -2.43
C TYR A 229 1.96 -21.63 -1.29
N LEU A 230 1.83 -20.31 -1.36
CA LEU A 230 0.89 -19.51 -0.57
C LEU A 230 -0.40 -19.31 -1.34
N ILE A 231 -1.51 -19.29 -0.62
CA ILE A 231 -2.83 -18.97 -1.18
C ILE A 231 -3.21 -17.54 -0.84
N ALA A 232 -3.53 -16.76 -1.87
CA ALA A 232 -4.22 -15.49 -1.75
C ALA A 232 -5.64 -15.61 -2.30
N LEU A 233 -6.58 -14.91 -1.68
CA LEU A 233 -7.99 -14.90 -2.05
C LEU A 233 -8.46 -13.46 -2.24
N GLY A 234 -9.20 -13.21 -3.30
CA GLY A 234 -9.80 -11.91 -3.58
C GLY A 234 -11.31 -12.03 -3.72
N SER A 235 -12.03 -11.04 -3.20
CA SER A 235 -13.48 -10.91 -3.35
C SER A 235 -13.83 -9.44 -3.59
N GLN A 236 -14.55 -9.14 -4.67
CA GLN A 236 -15.05 -7.80 -5.00
C GLN A 236 -16.56 -7.85 -5.20
N ARG A 237 -17.27 -6.95 -4.52
CA ARG A 237 -18.71 -6.71 -4.71
C ARG A 237 -18.90 -5.44 -5.51
N THR A 238 -19.59 -5.55 -6.63
CA THR A 238 -19.94 -4.40 -7.48
C THR A 238 -21.45 -4.23 -7.47
N ARG A 239 -21.91 -3.05 -7.08
CA ARG A 239 -23.32 -2.67 -7.17
C ARG A 239 -23.59 -2.01 -8.51
N HIS A 240 -24.49 -2.60 -9.28
CA HIS A 240 -24.96 -2.03 -10.55
C HIS A 240 -26.03 -0.95 -10.33
N PRO A 241 -26.24 -0.07 -11.32
CA PRO A 241 -27.29 0.97 -11.26
C PRO A 241 -28.71 0.41 -11.09
N ASP A 242 -28.96 -0.83 -11.49
CA ASP A 242 -30.24 -1.52 -11.31
C ASP A 242 -30.45 -2.08 -9.89
N GLY A 243 -29.46 -1.88 -9.00
CA GLY A 243 -29.48 -2.35 -7.62
C GLY A 243 -28.96 -3.77 -7.43
N SER A 244 -28.69 -4.52 -8.50
CA SER A 244 -28.07 -5.84 -8.42
C SER A 244 -26.65 -5.75 -7.89
N VAL A 245 -26.21 -6.78 -7.16
CA VAL A 245 -24.85 -6.89 -6.64
C VAL A 245 -24.23 -8.13 -7.26
N VAL A 246 -23.12 -7.94 -7.97
CA VAL A 246 -22.31 -9.02 -8.52
C VAL A 246 -21.09 -9.19 -7.62
N THR A 247 -20.75 -10.43 -7.29
CA THR A 247 -19.56 -10.77 -6.51
C THR A 247 -18.58 -11.53 -7.40
N GLU A 248 -17.40 -10.97 -7.66
CA GLU A 248 -16.28 -11.67 -8.28
C GLU A 248 -15.39 -12.25 -7.18
N ARG A 249 -15.05 -13.54 -7.28
CA ARG A 249 -14.13 -14.20 -6.35
C ARG A 249 -13.01 -14.88 -7.10
N ILE A 250 -11.80 -14.75 -6.57
CA ILE A 250 -10.60 -15.29 -7.18
C ILE A 250 -9.71 -15.96 -6.14
N ARG A 251 -8.93 -16.93 -6.60
CA ARG A 251 -7.85 -17.58 -5.88
C ARG A 251 -6.56 -17.47 -6.68
N MET A 252 -5.46 -17.20 -5.99
CA MET A 252 -4.12 -17.19 -6.57
C MET A 252 -3.19 -18.07 -5.76
N GLU A 253 -2.25 -18.71 -6.46
CA GLU A 253 -1.24 -19.58 -5.87
C GLU A 253 0.15 -19.00 -6.18
N MET A 254 0.85 -18.56 -5.14
CA MET A 254 2.12 -17.86 -5.24
C MET A 254 3.23 -18.73 -4.69
N LEU A 255 4.31 -18.94 -5.44
CA LEU A 255 5.46 -19.69 -4.95
C LEU A 255 6.11 -18.91 -3.78
N LYS A 256 6.30 -19.59 -2.65
CA LYS A 256 7.03 -19.07 -1.50
C LYS A 256 8.46 -18.77 -1.91
N VAL A 257 8.97 -17.64 -1.45
CA VAL A 257 10.39 -17.34 -1.50
C VAL A 257 10.95 -17.61 -0.11
N ASP A 258 11.98 -18.45 -0.03
CA ASP A 258 12.64 -18.82 1.24
C ASP A 258 13.50 -17.66 1.77
N ALA A 259 12.82 -16.59 2.20
CA ALA A 259 13.36 -15.41 2.87
C ALA A 259 12.22 -14.57 3.47
N ASP A 260 12.51 -13.90 4.59
CA ASP A 260 11.60 -12.95 5.20
C ASP A 260 11.85 -11.56 4.63
N PHE A 261 10.86 -11.02 3.93
CA PHE A 261 10.90 -9.67 3.38
C PHE A 261 10.07 -8.72 4.25
N VAL A 262 10.52 -7.47 4.36
CA VAL A 262 9.76 -6.39 4.99
C VAL A 262 9.27 -5.43 3.91
N GLY A 263 8.07 -4.87 4.09
CA GLY A 263 7.48 -3.92 3.14
C GLY A 263 6.73 -4.54 1.95
N THR A 264 6.56 -5.87 1.93
CA THR A 264 5.82 -6.56 0.86
C THR A 264 4.32 -6.29 0.90
N GLY A 265 3.72 -6.19 2.10
CA GLY A 265 2.32 -5.79 2.28
C GLY A 265 2.06 -4.38 1.76
N ASP A 266 2.94 -3.44 2.12
CA ASP A 266 2.86 -2.05 1.65
C ASP A 266 2.94 -1.96 0.12
N LEU A 267 3.91 -2.68 -0.47
CA LEU A 267 4.03 -2.76 -1.93
C LEU A 267 2.76 -3.37 -2.55
N PHE A 268 2.24 -4.44 -1.97
CA PHE A 268 1.02 -5.09 -2.45
C PHE A 268 -0.18 -4.14 -2.45
N ALA A 269 -0.42 -3.43 -1.35
CA ALA A 269 -1.54 -2.49 -1.22
C ALA A 269 -1.42 -1.33 -2.22
N ALA A 270 -0.22 -0.76 -2.40
CA ALA A 270 0.04 0.30 -3.37
C ALA A 270 -0.19 -0.16 -4.82
N MET A 271 0.27 -1.37 -5.17
CA MET A 271 0.08 -1.96 -6.50
C MET A 271 -1.38 -2.31 -6.75
N LEU A 272 -2.07 -2.87 -5.75
CA LEU A 272 -3.50 -3.21 -5.83
C LEU A 272 -4.34 -1.95 -6.05
N LEU A 273 -4.04 -0.85 -5.37
CA LEU A 273 -4.68 0.45 -5.61
C LEU A 273 -4.53 0.84 -7.09
N ALA A 274 -3.30 0.83 -7.61
CA ALA A 274 -3.04 1.24 -8.98
C ALA A 274 -3.76 0.37 -10.02
N TRP A 275 -3.78 -0.94 -9.81
CA TRP A 275 -4.40 -1.86 -10.77
C TRP A 275 -5.92 -1.95 -10.64
N THR A 276 -6.49 -1.79 -9.45
CA THR A 276 -7.94 -1.68 -9.29
C THR A 276 -8.47 -0.36 -9.82
N HIS A 277 -7.69 0.73 -9.77
CA HIS A 277 -8.05 1.96 -10.50
C HIS A 277 -8.15 1.72 -12.01
N LYS A 278 -7.19 0.99 -12.60
CA LYS A 278 -7.20 0.67 -14.04
C LYS A 278 -8.26 -0.34 -14.44
N HIS A 279 -8.57 -1.26 -13.53
CA HIS A 279 -9.45 -2.39 -13.77
C HIS A 279 -10.54 -2.43 -12.66
N PRO A 280 -11.42 -1.40 -12.59
CA PRO A 280 -12.32 -1.23 -11.46
C PRO A 280 -13.36 -2.34 -11.29
N ASN A 281 -13.67 -3.06 -12.37
CA ASN A 281 -14.65 -4.16 -12.39
C ASN A 281 -14.00 -5.49 -12.83
N ASN A 282 -12.70 -5.67 -12.59
CA ASN A 282 -11.99 -6.90 -12.94
C ASN A 282 -10.89 -7.15 -11.92
N LEU A 283 -11.31 -7.66 -10.75
CA LEU A 283 -10.42 -7.98 -9.65
C LEU A 283 -9.39 -9.03 -10.08
N LYS A 284 -9.79 -9.99 -10.92
CA LYS A 284 -8.88 -11.00 -11.47
C LYS A 284 -7.64 -10.37 -12.10
N VAL A 285 -7.82 -9.48 -13.07
CA VAL A 285 -6.70 -8.83 -13.79
C VAL A 285 -5.91 -7.92 -12.85
N ALA A 286 -6.59 -7.19 -11.96
CA ALA A 286 -5.93 -6.32 -11.01
C ALA A 286 -4.97 -7.11 -10.09
N CYS A 287 -5.46 -8.22 -9.54
CA CYS A 287 -4.67 -9.08 -8.67
C CYS A 287 -3.59 -9.86 -9.41
N GLU A 288 -3.84 -10.37 -10.62
CA GLU A 288 -2.81 -11.05 -11.44
C GLU A 288 -1.62 -10.12 -11.72
N LYS A 289 -1.89 -8.85 -12.04
CA LYS A 289 -0.84 -7.85 -12.27
C LYS A 289 -0.11 -7.48 -10.98
N THR A 290 -0.83 -7.25 -9.88
CA THR A 290 -0.22 -6.98 -8.56
C THR A 290 0.70 -8.11 -8.13
N VAL A 291 0.21 -9.34 -8.13
CA VAL A 291 0.97 -10.51 -7.70
C VAL A 291 2.14 -10.80 -8.64
N SER A 292 1.99 -10.56 -9.94
CA SER A 292 3.10 -10.73 -10.89
C SER A 292 4.20 -9.70 -10.67
N ALA A 293 3.86 -8.43 -10.43
CA ALA A 293 4.85 -7.42 -10.06
C ALA A 293 5.57 -7.79 -8.76
N MET A 294 4.83 -8.26 -7.74
CA MET A 294 5.41 -8.77 -6.49
C MET A 294 6.40 -9.90 -6.76
N HIS A 295 6.03 -10.88 -7.59
CA HIS A 295 6.91 -11.98 -7.96
C HIS A 295 8.23 -11.48 -8.56
N HIS A 296 8.17 -10.58 -9.54
CA HIS A 296 9.37 -10.04 -10.20
C HIS A 296 10.28 -9.27 -9.23
N VAL A 297 9.69 -8.43 -8.37
CA VAL A 297 10.43 -7.68 -7.33
C VAL A 297 11.11 -8.65 -6.35
N LEU A 298 10.40 -9.65 -5.85
CA LEU A 298 10.93 -10.63 -4.89
C LEU A 298 12.01 -11.51 -5.51
N GLN A 299 11.82 -11.99 -6.75
CA GLN A 299 12.82 -12.80 -7.46
C GLN A 299 14.11 -12.00 -7.71
N ARG A 300 13.99 -10.74 -8.13
CA ARG A 300 15.15 -9.85 -8.29
C ARG A 300 15.85 -9.61 -6.95
N THR A 301 15.07 -9.40 -5.89
CA THR A 301 15.59 -9.15 -4.55
C THR A 301 16.36 -10.34 -4.02
N ILE A 302 15.77 -11.54 -4.01
CA ILE A 302 16.42 -12.75 -3.47
C ILE A 302 17.65 -13.15 -4.28
N LYS A 303 17.64 -12.97 -5.61
CA LYS A 303 18.79 -13.23 -6.46
C LYS A 303 19.98 -12.33 -6.10
N CYS A 304 19.73 -11.02 -5.96
CA CYS A 304 20.75 -10.06 -5.54
C CYS A 304 21.24 -10.34 -4.10
N ALA A 305 20.31 -10.65 -3.18
CA ALA A 305 20.61 -10.91 -1.79
C ALA A 305 21.51 -12.14 -1.62
N LYS A 306 21.19 -13.26 -2.30
CA LYS A 306 22.02 -14.48 -2.29
C LYS A 306 23.41 -14.24 -2.89
N ALA A 307 23.50 -13.47 -3.98
CA ALA A 307 24.79 -13.12 -4.58
C ALA A 307 25.67 -12.28 -3.64
N GLN A 308 25.08 -11.45 -2.79
CA GLN A 308 25.80 -10.63 -1.80
C GLN A 308 26.16 -11.43 -0.53
N ALA A 309 25.30 -12.35 -0.10
CA ALA A 309 25.53 -13.18 1.09
C ALA A 309 26.64 -14.22 0.87
N GLY A 310 26.78 -14.73 -0.35
CA GLY A 310 27.70 -15.81 -0.70
C GLY A 310 27.04 -17.19 -0.62
N GLU A 311 27.69 -18.19 -1.21
CA GLU A 311 27.14 -19.56 -1.29
C GLU A 311 26.91 -20.16 0.11
N GLY A 312 25.73 -20.75 0.31
CA GLY A 312 25.34 -21.41 1.56
C GLY A 312 24.99 -20.47 2.73
N GLN A 313 25.12 -19.14 2.56
CA GLN A 313 24.77 -18.16 3.58
C GLN A 313 23.33 -17.67 3.41
N ARG A 314 22.62 -17.50 4.54
CA ARG A 314 21.31 -16.83 4.53
C ARG A 314 21.54 -15.32 4.41
N PRO A 315 20.85 -14.63 3.47
CA PRO A 315 20.96 -13.18 3.37
C PRO A 315 20.50 -12.47 4.64
N SER A 316 21.19 -11.38 5.00
CA SER A 316 20.77 -10.50 6.10
C SER A 316 19.59 -9.61 5.70
N PRO A 317 18.87 -9.00 6.66
CA PRO A 317 17.82 -8.00 6.37
C PRO A 317 18.30 -6.90 5.41
N ALA A 318 19.52 -6.39 5.63
CA ALA A 318 20.21 -5.42 4.76
C ALA A 318 20.31 -5.84 3.30
N GLN A 319 20.54 -7.13 3.06
CA GLN A 319 20.69 -7.67 1.71
C GLN A 319 19.34 -7.93 1.06
N LEU A 320 18.29 -8.14 1.87
CA LEU A 320 16.90 -8.42 1.48
C LEU A 320 16.05 -7.17 1.24
N GLU A 321 16.61 -5.96 1.37
CA GLU A 321 15.95 -4.73 0.96
C GLU A 321 15.41 -4.84 -0.48
N LEU A 322 14.13 -4.51 -0.63
CA LEU A 322 13.41 -4.69 -1.89
C LEU A 322 14.10 -3.89 -3.01
N ARG A 323 14.35 -4.57 -4.14
CA ARG A 323 15.02 -3.96 -5.31
C ARG A 323 14.05 -3.13 -6.14
N MET A 324 13.47 -2.11 -5.51
CA MET A 324 12.39 -1.28 -6.05
C MET A 324 12.81 -0.55 -7.33
N VAL A 325 13.89 0.23 -7.27
CA VAL A 325 14.38 1.03 -8.41
C VAL A 325 14.73 0.14 -9.60
N GLN A 326 15.38 -1.00 -9.32
CA GLN A 326 15.78 -1.96 -10.35
C GLN A 326 14.60 -2.73 -10.94
N SER A 327 13.44 -2.72 -10.27
CA SER A 327 12.21 -3.40 -10.70
C SER A 327 11.20 -2.45 -11.34
N LYS A 328 11.59 -1.20 -11.64
CA LYS A 328 10.69 -0.19 -12.20
C LYS A 328 9.88 -0.70 -13.41
N ALA A 329 10.54 -1.34 -14.38
CA ALA A 329 9.87 -1.83 -15.58
C ALA A 329 8.81 -2.90 -15.27
N ASP A 330 9.10 -3.80 -14.33
CA ASP A 330 8.16 -4.85 -13.92
C ASP A 330 7.02 -4.30 -13.07
N ILE A 331 7.24 -3.18 -12.37
CA ILE A 331 6.19 -2.45 -11.64
C ILE A 331 5.25 -1.75 -12.64
N GLU A 332 5.82 -1.08 -13.65
CA GLU A 332 5.06 -0.35 -14.67
C GLU A 332 4.25 -1.27 -15.59
N ASN A 333 4.83 -2.40 -16.00
CA ASN A 333 4.17 -3.37 -16.88
C ASN A 333 4.61 -4.81 -16.58
N PRO A 334 4.08 -5.44 -15.52
CA PRO A 334 4.45 -6.79 -15.14
C PRO A 334 4.00 -7.81 -16.19
N GLU A 335 4.93 -8.68 -16.62
CA GLU A 335 4.56 -9.92 -17.30
C GLU A 335 3.78 -10.80 -16.33
N ILE A 336 2.66 -11.37 -16.78
CA ILE A 336 1.78 -12.19 -15.94
C ILE A 336 2.41 -13.56 -15.72
N VAL A 337 2.81 -13.84 -14.47
CA VAL A 337 3.44 -15.11 -14.05
C VAL A 337 2.57 -15.91 -13.09
N VAL A 338 1.47 -15.33 -12.62
CA VAL A 338 0.46 -16.00 -11.80
C VAL A 338 -0.90 -15.82 -12.45
N GLN A 339 -1.59 -16.93 -12.70
CA GLN A 339 -2.98 -16.92 -13.16
C GLN A 339 -3.92 -17.14 -11.99
N ALA A 340 -4.90 -16.25 -11.85
CA ALA A 340 -5.95 -16.36 -10.86
C ALA A 340 -7.05 -17.31 -11.36
N THR A 341 -7.54 -18.17 -10.49
CA THR A 341 -8.70 -19.04 -10.73
C THR A 341 -9.94 -18.33 -10.20
N VAL A 342 -10.99 -18.24 -11.02
CA VAL A 342 -12.31 -17.73 -10.59
C VAL A 342 -13.01 -18.80 -9.78
N LEU A 343 -13.62 -18.43 -8.64
CA LEU A 343 -14.25 -19.32 -7.68
C LEU A 343 -15.78 -19.34 -7.78
#